data_AF-A0A0C9YY79-F1
#
_entry.id   AF-A0A0C9YY79-F1
#
_cell.length_a   1.000
_cell.length_b   1.000
_cell.length_c   1.000
_cell.angle_alpha   90.00
_cell.angle_beta   90.00
_cell.angle_gamma   90.00
#
_symmetry.space_group_name_H-M   'P 1'
#
loop_
_entity.id
_entity.type
_entity.pdbx_description
1 polymer ?
#
loop_
_entity_poly.entity_id
_entity_poly.type
_entity_poly.pdbx_seq_one_letter_code
_entity_poly.pdbx_strand_id
1 'polypeptide(L)'
;MGTEDPGADPEPKHADWTPEEVDALVHYLHRHRVERGDTGSFHQSTYANTADHIRPLLVSGKVKDHKNVSIKWGALKQTYNAIMTYRSKLGEHWDNERGANIGGALAAESWSKYVAANAQMKPFHNKGWEYLEFLEDIFPQG
;
A
#
# COMPACT_ATOMS: atom_id res chain seq x y z
N MET A 1 34.99 34.20 11.01
CA MET A 1 35.30 32.86 10.51
C MET A 1 34.20 31.93 11.00
N GLY A 2 33.13 31.81 10.23
CA GLY A 2 32.14 30.74 10.41
C GLY A 2 32.42 29.73 9.31
N THR A 3 32.81 28.52 9.68
CA THR A 3 32.89 27.40 8.73
C THR A 3 31.46 26.92 8.50
N GLU A 4 30.90 27.26 7.35
CA GLU A 4 29.71 26.61 6.82
C GLU A 4 30.12 25.21 6.36
N ASP A 5 29.53 24.19 6.98
CA ASP A 5 29.65 22.79 6.60
C ASP A 5 28.88 22.57 5.28
N PRO A 6 29.53 22.14 4.17
CA PRO A 6 28.87 21.96 2.90
C PRO A 6 28.38 20.52 2.74
N GLY A 7 27.07 20.37 2.59
CA GLY A 7 26.48 19.22 1.88
C GLY A 7 26.07 18.03 2.73
N ALA A 8 25.07 18.23 3.59
CA ALA A 8 24.14 17.14 3.86
C ALA A 8 23.23 17.00 2.63
N ASP A 9 23.47 15.97 1.82
CA ASP A 9 22.50 15.53 0.81
C ASP A 9 21.12 15.39 1.48
N PRO A 10 20.02 15.87 0.87
CA PRO A 10 18.71 15.71 1.47
C PRO A 10 18.44 14.21 1.63
N GLU A 11 18.31 13.75 2.88
CA GLU A 11 17.89 12.37 3.18
C GLU A 11 16.67 12.03 2.30
N PRO A 12 16.63 10.84 1.66
CA PRO A 12 15.49 10.44 0.87
C PRO A 12 14.21 10.56 1.70
N LYS A 13 13.30 11.44 1.28
CA LYS A 13 12.05 11.76 2.00
C LYS A 13 11.14 10.54 2.20
N HIS A 14 11.37 9.47 1.44
CA HIS A 14 10.65 8.21 1.54
C HIS A 14 11.64 7.04 1.47
N ALA A 15 11.42 6.01 2.28
CA ALA A 15 12.17 4.77 2.15
C ALA A 15 11.83 4.12 0.81
N ASP A 16 12.83 3.65 0.08
CA ASP A 16 12.66 2.83 -1.10
C ASP A 16 12.16 1.45 -0.68
N TRP A 17 11.06 0.98 -1.27
CA TRP A 17 10.45 -0.32 -0.99
C TRP A 17 10.51 -1.18 -2.24
N THR A 18 11.21 -2.31 -2.19
CA THR A 18 11.16 -3.30 -3.29
C THR A 18 9.85 -4.10 -3.23
N PRO A 19 9.41 -4.71 -4.34
CA PRO A 19 8.24 -5.59 -4.33
C PRO A 19 8.33 -6.70 -3.25
N GLU A 20 9.50 -7.29 -3.06
CA GLU A 20 9.75 -8.36 -2.09
C GLU A 20 9.60 -7.86 -0.65
N GLU A 21 10.04 -6.63 -0.35
CA GLU A 21 9.86 -6.02 0.96
C GLU A 21 8.39 -5.68 1.26
N VAL A 22 7.64 -5.24 0.25
CA VAL A 22 6.20 -4.98 0.38
C VAL A 22 5.44 -6.30 0.58
N ASP A 23 5.80 -7.32 -0.18
CA ASP A 23 5.23 -8.65 -0.08
C ASP A 23 5.43 -9.25 1.32
N ALA A 24 6.66 -9.21 1.82
CA ALA A 24 6.99 -9.67 3.17
C ALA A 24 6.25 -8.89 4.26
N LEU A 25 6.07 -7.57 4.09
CA LEU A 25 5.28 -6.74 5.00
C LEU A 25 3.82 -7.23 5.07
N VAL A 26 3.17 -7.37 3.92
CA VAL A 26 1.75 -7.75 3.85
C VAL A 26 1.54 -9.15 4.42
N HIS A 27 2.36 -10.12 4.01
CA HIS A 27 2.29 -11.49 4.52
C HIS A 27 2.57 -11.59 6.01
N TYR A 28 3.51 -10.80 6.53
CA TYR A 28 3.76 -10.78 7.97
C TYR A 28 2.55 -10.25 8.74
N LEU A 29 1.98 -9.10 8.33
CA LEU A 29 0.83 -8.51 9.01
C LEU A 29 -0.43 -9.38 8.89
N HIS A 30 -0.65 -10.05 7.76
CA HIS A 30 -1.75 -11.00 7.59
C HIS A 30 -1.65 -12.20 8.55
N ARG A 31 -0.45 -12.78 8.71
CA ARG A 31 -0.22 -13.84 9.70
C ARG A 31 -0.51 -13.37 11.13
N HIS A 32 -0.27 -12.11 11.43
CA HIS A 32 -0.50 -11.49 12.75
C HIS A 32 -1.82 -10.70 12.82
N ARG A 33 -2.77 -10.91 11.89
CA ARG A 33 -4.04 -10.16 11.81
C ARG A 33 -4.89 -10.20 13.09
N VAL A 34 -4.68 -11.18 13.96
CA VAL A 34 -5.34 -11.27 15.28
C VAL A 34 -4.86 -10.19 16.27
N GLU A 35 -3.69 -9.60 16.05
CA GLU A 35 -3.12 -8.51 16.84
C GLU A 35 -3.57 -7.12 16.36
N ARG A 36 -4.45 -7.09 15.37
CA ARG A 36 -4.98 -5.87 14.77
C ARG A 36 -5.90 -5.15 15.76
N GLY A 37 -5.66 -3.86 15.98
CA GLY A 37 -6.56 -3.00 16.74
C GLY A 37 -7.82 -2.60 15.95
N ASP A 38 -8.77 -1.96 16.63
CA ASP A 38 -10.11 -1.67 16.09
C ASP A 38 -10.11 -0.83 14.80
N THR A 39 -9.09 0.01 14.59
CA THR A 39 -8.97 0.86 13.39
C THR A 39 -8.15 0.22 12.26
N GLY A 40 -7.80 -1.06 12.39
CA GLY A 40 -6.90 -1.76 11.47
C GLY A 40 -5.46 -1.24 11.47
N SER A 41 -5.07 -0.56 12.55
CA SER A 41 -3.68 -0.37 12.90
C SER A 41 -3.18 -1.58 13.69
N PHE A 42 -1.87 -1.83 13.62
CA PHE A 42 -1.19 -2.75 14.51
C PHE A 42 -0.44 -1.99 15.61
N HIS A 43 -0.13 -2.69 16.69
CA HIS A 43 0.71 -2.15 17.75
C HIS A 43 2.12 -1.86 17.23
N GLN A 44 2.81 -0.93 17.89
CA GLN A 44 4.19 -0.59 17.55
C GLN A 44 5.11 -1.83 17.59
N SER A 45 4.90 -2.75 18.53
CA SER A 45 5.64 -4.01 18.62
C SER A 45 5.48 -4.86 17.37
N THR A 46 4.26 -5.02 16.84
CA THR A 46 4.01 -5.77 15.61
C THR A 46 4.71 -5.11 14.42
N TYR A 47 4.70 -3.77 14.31
CA TYR A 47 5.46 -3.08 13.26
C TYR A 47 6.98 -3.21 13.42
N ALA A 48 7.50 -3.23 14.65
CA ALA A 48 8.92 -3.48 14.91
C ALA A 48 9.31 -4.91 14.50
N ASN A 49 8.52 -5.92 14.87
CA ASN A 49 8.76 -7.30 14.47
C ASN A 49 8.65 -7.48 12.94
N THR A 50 7.75 -6.74 12.29
CA THR A 50 7.64 -6.69 10.83
C THR A 50 8.91 -6.11 10.21
N ALA A 51 9.45 -5.02 10.76
CA ALA A 51 10.70 -4.42 10.30
C ALA A 51 11.88 -5.39 10.42
N ASP A 52 11.98 -6.10 11.55
CA ASP A 52 12.99 -7.15 11.75
C ASP A 52 12.83 -8.31 10.76
N HIS A 53 11.59 -8.67 10.41
CA HIS A 53 11.30 -9.71 9.42
C HIS A 53 11.72 -9.31 8.00
N ILE A 54 11.56 -8.04 7.63
CA ILE A 54 11.90 -7.52 6.29
C ILE A 54 13.40 -7.25 6.15
N ARG A 55 14.10 -6.94 7.25
CA ARG A 55 15.52 -6.55 7.25
C ARG A 55 16.45 -7.45 6.41
N PRO A 56 16.32 -8.79 6.39
CA PRO A 56 17.15 -9.65 5.54
C PRO A 56 16.95 -9.45 4.04
N LEU A 57 15.84 -8.86 3.60
CA LEU A 57 15.52 -8.59 2.19
C LEU A 57 16.09 -7.27 1.69
N LEU A 58 16.67 -6.45 2.57
CA LEU A 58 17.25 -5.16 2.19
C LEU A 58 18.48 -5.36 1.32
N VAL A 59 18.34 -5.10 0.02
CA VAL A 59 19.46 -5.14 -0.94
C VAL A 59 20.28 -3.86 -0.89
N SER A 60 19.63 -2.71 -0.77
CA SER A 60 20.27 -1.39 -0.72
C SER A 60 19.34 -0.35 -0.07
N GLY A 61 19.91 0.80 0.31
CA GLY A 61 19.17 1.92 0.88
C GLY A 61 19.00 1.87 2.40
N LYS A 62 18.04 2.65 2.90
CA LYS A 62 17.81 2.84 4.34
C LYS A 62 17.16 1.60 4.97
N VAL A 63 17.70 1.17 6.11
CA VAL A 63 17.06 0.16 6.98
C VAL A 63 15.71 0.68 7.44
N LYS A 64 14.66 -0.08 7.17
CA LYS A 64 13.28 0.26 7.52
C LYS A 64 13.05 0.00 9.00
N ASP A 65 12.59 1.00 9.73
CA ASP A 65 12.16 0.86 11.11
C ASP A 65 10.63 0.68 11.21
N HIS A 66 10.13 0.55 12.44
CA HIS A 66 8.69 0.41 12.70
C HIS A 66 7.86 1.61 12.18
N LYS A 67 8.43 2.82 12.09
CA LYS A 67 7.74 4.00 11.54
C LYS A 67 7.63 3.88 10.03
N ASN A 68 8.70 3.44 9.35
CA ASN A 68 8.67 3.16 7.92
C ASN A 68 7.60 2.11 7.59
N VAL A 69 7.53 1.01 8.35
CA VAL A 69 6.50 -0.02 8.19
C VAL A 69 5.10 0.56 8.39
N SER A 70 4.88 1.33 9.46
CA SER A 70 3.57 1.94 9.75
C SER A 70 3.11 2.89 8.63
N ILE A 71 4.01 3.73 8.11
CA ILE A 71 3.73 4.64 6.98
C ILE A 71 3.36 3.83 5.73
N LYS A 72 4.14 2.79 5.40
CA LYS A 72 3.89 1.95 4.23
C LYS A 72 2.55 1.20 4.36
N TRP A 73 2.27 0.66 5.54
CA TRP A 73 0.97 0.05 5.84
C TRP A 73 -0.18 1.04 5.67
N GLY A 74 -0.01 2.28 6.13
CA GLY A 74 -0.98 3.36 5.91
C GLY A 74 -1.29 3.58 4.43
N ALA A 75 -0.26 3.60 3.57
CA ALA A 75 -0.44 3.73 2.12
C ALA A 75 -1.16 2.52 1.50
N LEU A 76 -0.82 1.29 1.91
CA LEU A 76 -1.49 0.07 1.45
C LEU A 76 -2.99 0.08 1.83
N LYS A 77 -3.31 0.54 3.05
CA LYS A 77 -4.71 0.74 3.47
C LYS A 77 -5.44 1.78 2.65
N GLN A 78 -4.79 2.88 2.27
CA GLN A 78 -5.39 3.89 1.39
C GLN A 78 -5.74 3.29 0.02
N THR A 79 -4.84 2.49 -0.55
CA THR A 79 -5.10 1.74 -1.78
C THR A 79 -6.29 0.80 -1.65
N TYR A 80 -6.33 -0.01 -0.58
CA TYR A 80 -7.47 -0.90 -0.29
C TYR A 80 -8.79 -0.13 -0.20
N ASN A 81 -8.83 0.95 0.59
CA ASN A 81 -10.03 1.76 0.75
C ASN A 81 -10.48 2.39 -0.57
N ALA A 82 -9.54 2.78 -1.44
CA ALA A 82 -9.87 3.30 -2.77
C ALA A 82 -10.51 2.22 -3.66
N ILE A 83 -9.99 0.99 -3.62
CA ILE A 83 -10.56 -0.16 -4.34
C ILE A 83 -11.96 -0.49 -3.79
N MET A 84 -12.14 -0.53 -2.46
CA MET A 84 -13.45 -0.74 -1.84
C MET A 84 -14.46 0.35 -2.20
N THR A 85 -14.01 1.61 -2.21
CA THR A 85 -14.84 2.75 -2.61
C THR A 85 -15.23 2.68 -4.10
N TYR A 86 -14.34 2.16 -4.94
CA TYR A 86 -14.67 1.91 -6.34
C TYR A 86 -15.71 0.79 -6.48
N ARG A 87 -15.51 -0.34 -5.79
CA ARG A 87 -16.42 -1.50 -5.76
C ARG A 87 -17.82 -1.17 -5.22
N SER A 88 -17.94 -0.20 -4.32
CA SER A 88 -19.24 0.20 -3.77
C SER A 88 -20.09 1.06 -4.71
N LYS A 89 -19.51 1.54 -5.82
CA LYS A 89 -20.25 2.31 -6.82
C LYS A 89 -21.10 1.40 -7.70
N LEU A 90 -22.33 1.83 -7.95
CA LEU A 90 -23.26 1.10 -8.79
C LEU A 90 -22.74 0.96 -10.23
N GLY A 91 -22.69 -0.27 -10.73
CA GLY A 91 -22.28 -0.58 -12.10
C GLY A 91 -20.78 -0.68 -12.34
N GLU A 92 -19.95 -0.43 -11.31
CA GLU A 92 -18.52 -0.67 -11.40
C GLU A 92 -18.19 -2.14 -11.15
N HIS A 93 -17.26 -2.68 -11.92
CA HIS A 93 -16.80 -4.06 -11.81
C HIS A 93 -15.38 -4.10 -11.27
N TRP A 94 -15.09 -5.09 -10.44
CA TRP A 94 -13.73 -5.38 -10.01
C TRP A 94 -13.39 -6.85 -10.20
N ASP A 95 -12.22 -7.09 -10.77
CA ASP A 95 -11.58 -8.38 -10.97
C ASP A 95 -10.26 -8.42 -10.20
N ASN A 96 -10.00 -9.46 -9.43
CA ASN A 96 -8.78 -9.54 -8.61
C ASN A 96 -7.50 -9.67 -9.45
N GLU A 97 -7.59 -10.12 -10.70
CA GLU A 97 -6.47 -10.22 -11.65
C GLU A 97 -6.41 -9.02 -12.61
N ARG A 98 -7.57 -8.53 -13.06
CA ARG A 98 -7.72 -7.52 -14.11
C ARG A 98 -8.13 -6.14 -13.61
N GLY A 99 -8.34 -5.96 -12.31
CA GLY A 99 -8.73 -4.68 -11.70
C GLY A 99 -10.09 -4.23 -12.21
N ALA A 100 -10.21 -2.96 -12.62
CA ALA A 100 -11.45 -2.42 -13.16
C ALA A 100 -11.86 -3.04 -14.52
N ASN A 101 -10.93 -3.71 -15.22
CA ASN A 101 -11.16 -4.41 -16.50
C ASN A 101 -11.95 -3.56 -17.52
N ILE A 102 -11.55 -2.31 -17.67
CA ILE A 102 -12.24 -1.30 -18.47
C ILE A 102 -12.12 -1.64 -19.97
N GLY A 103 -13.27 -1.96 -20.58
CA GLY A 103 -13.39 -2.29 -21.99
C GLY A 103 -14.30 -1.31 -22.75
N GLY A 104 -13.84 -0.82 -23.90
CA GLY A 104 -14.61 0.06 -24.79
C GLY A 104 -14.53 1.55 -24.45
N ALA A 105 -14.90 2.38 -25.42
CA ALA A 105 -14.68 3.83 -25.37
C ALA A 105 -15.46 4.53 -24.24
N LEU A 106 -16.73 4.13 -24.02
CA LEU A 106 -17.58 4.73 -22.99
C LEU A 106 -17.06 4.45 -21.58
N ALA A 107 -16.63 3.22 -21.31
CA ALA A 107 -16.05 2.84 -20.02
C ALA A 107 -14.71 3.56 -19.79
N ALA A 108 -13.88 3.71 -20.83
CA ALA A 108 -12.62 4.45 -20.77
C ALA A 108 -12.81 5.95 -20.45
N GLU A 109 -13.86 6.58 -20.98
CA GLU A 109 -14.20 7.97 -20.65
C GLU A 109 -14.62 8.11 -19.18
N SER A 110 -15.51 7.24 -18.70
CA SER A 110 -15.94 7.20 -17.30
C SER A 110 -14.77 6.96 -16.35
N TRP A 111 -13.90 6.00 -16.68
CA TRP A 111 -12.68 5.73 -15.92
C TRP A 111 -11.76 6.96 -15.87
N SER A 112 -11.53 7.62 -17.00
CA SER A 112 -10.67 8.82 -17.08
C SER A 112 -11.17 9.94 -16.15
N LYS A 113 -12.50 10.17 -16.12
CA LYS A 113 -13.12 11.11 -15.18
C LYS A 113 -12.94 10.66 -13.73
N TYR A 114 -13.09 9.36 -13.46
CA TYR A 114 -12.94 8.81 -12.11
C TYR A 114 -11.51 8.97 -11.59
N VAL A 115 -10.48 8.61 -12.37
CA VAL A 115 -9.07 8.70 -11.94
C VAL A 115 -8.53 10.13 -11.93
N ALA A 116 -9.19 11.09 -12.58
CA ALA A 116 -8.88 12.51 -12.42
C ALA A 116 -9.13 12.96 -10.97
N ALA A 117 -10.20 12.45 -10.33
CA ALA A 117 -10.47 12.68 -8.91
C ALA A 117 -9.81 11.65 -7.97
N ASN A 118 -9.43 10.47 -8.49
CA ASN A 118 -8.92 9.34 -7.72
C ASN A 118 -7.60 8.82 -8.31
N ALA A 119 -6.56 9.67 -8.35
CA ALA A 119 -5.31 9.35 -9.05
C ALA A 119 -4.63 8.06 -8.59
N GLN A 120 -4.82 7.66 -7.33
CA GLN A 120 -4.34 6.39 -6.77
C GLN A 120 -4.93 5.14 -7.45
N MET A 121 -6.07 5.26 -8.13
CA MET A 121 -6.72 4.15 -8.83
C MET A 121 -6.13 3.90 -10.22
N LYS A 122 -5.33 4.83 -10.77
CA LYS A 122 -4.75 4.73 -12.13
C LYS A 122 -4.06 3.38 -12.41
N PRO A 123 -3.27 2.79 -11.50
CA PRO A 123 -2.62 1.51 -11.76
C PRO A 123 -3.60 0.34 -12.00
N PHE A 124 -4.86 0.48 -11.56
CA PHE A 124 -5.83 -0.61 -11.54
C PHE A 124 -6.82 -0.59 -12.72
N HIS A 125 -6.50 0.14 -13.79
CA HIS A 125 -7.35 0.21 -14.99
C HIS A 125 -7.65 -1.18 -15.57
N ASN A 126 -6.61 -1.99 -15.79
CA ASN A 126 -6.67 -3.35 -16.32
C ASN A 126 -5.68 -4.30 -15.60
N LYS A 127 -5.39 -3.99 -14.34
CA LYS A 127 -4.50 -4.78 -13.49
C LYS A 127 -5.11 -4.86 -12.09
N GLY A 128 -5.24 -6.06 -11.56
CA GLY A 128 -5.70 -6.28 -10.21
C GLY A 128 -4.67 -5.87 -9.16
N TRP A 129 -4.97 -6.20 -7.91
CA TRP A 129 -4.06 -5.93 -6.81
C TRP A 129 -3.86 -7.20 -5.98
N GLU A 130 -2.66 -7.75 -6.03
CA GLU A 130 -2.29 -9.01 -5.40
C GLU A 130 -2.48 -9.02 -3.87
N TYR A 131 -2.48 -7.86 -3.22
CA TYR A 131 -2.65 -7.74 -1.78
C TYR A 131 -4.12 -7.60 -1.34
N LEU A 132 -5.07 -7.58 -2.28
CA LEU A 132 -6.48 -7.30 -1.98
C LEU A 132 -7.06 -8.31 -0.99
N GLU A 133 -6.90 -9.60 -1.26
CA GLU A 133 -7.45 -10.68 -0.43
C GLU A 133 -6.84 -10.70 0.97
N PHE A 134 -5.53 -10.45 1.07
CA PHE A 134 -4.86 -10.32 2.37
C PHE A 134 -5.42 -9.17 3.20
N LEU A 135 -5.74 -8.05 2.57
CA LEU A 135 -6.34 -6.92 3.27
C LEU A 135 -7.81 -7.18 3.59
N GLU A 136 -8.57 -7.87 2.75
CA GLU A 136 -9.93 -8.29 3.10
C GLU A 136 -9.95 -9.19 4.35
N ASP A 137 -8.99 -10.11 4.47
CA ASP A 137 -8.83 -10.97 5.65
C ASP A 137 -8.41 -10.19 6.92
N ILE A 138 -7.61 -9.13 6.74
CA ILE A 138 -7.23 -8.24 7.85
C ILE A 138 -8.38 -7.29 8.18
N PHE A 139 -9.24 -6.94 7.23
CA PHE A 139 -10.39 -6.06 7.37
C PHE A 139 -11.68 -6.79 7.01
N PRO A 140 -12.09 -7.82 7.80
CA PRO A 140 -13.32 -8.51 7.53
C PRO A 140 -14.45 -7.48 7.50
N GLN A 141 -15.11 -7.40 6.35
CA GLN A 141 -16.31 -6.59 6.21
C GLN A 141 -17.35 -7.22 7.16
N GLY A 142 -17.84 -6.40 8.10
CA GLY A 142 -18.92 -6.80 9.02
C GLY A 142 -20.23 -7.04 8.28
#